data_AF-A0A453Q8R5-F1
#
_entry.id   AF-A0A453Q8R5-F1
#
_cell.length_a   1.000
_cell.length_b   1.000
_cell.length_c   1.000
_cell.angle_alpha   90.00
_cell.angle_beta   90.00
_cell.angle_gamma   90.00
#
_symmetry.space_group_name_H-M   'P 1'
#
loop_
_entity.id
_entity.type
_entity.pdbx_description
1 polymer ?
#
loop_
_entity_poly.entity_id
_entity_poly.type
_entity_poly.pdbx_seq_one_letter_code
_entity_poly.pdbx_strand_id
1 'polypeptide(L)'
;MACNRPDYLQRTVESILKYQKAVASKFPLFISQVLVVAISVLVFSIFKCVGRNFLHCSFQSQDGTNGEVKKKALSYTQITFMQHVDLEPVRTERPGENVAYYKIANHYKWALDELFIKHDFRRVIILEDDMEIAPDFFDYFEAAAKLLDTDKSIMAVSSWNDNGQKQFVYDPKALYRSDFFPGLGWMLTKSTWMELSPKWPKAYWDDWVRLKEVHRDRQFIRPEVCRTYNFGEHGSSMGQFFDQYLKPIKLNDAHIDWNSEDLSYLKEDKFLTKFGKDVASATPVHGSDALLKAHNLDVDVRIQYDNQGDFERIARQFGIFEEWKDGVPRAAYKGVVVFRYKGSRRRIYLVGPDSLRQLGV
;
A
#
# COMPACT_ATOMS: atom_id res chain seq x y z
N MET A 1 -14.61 -7.89 -0.22
CA MET A 1 -14.31 -6.58 -0.84
C MET A 1 -14.60 -5.42 0.15
N ALA A 2 -15.87 -5.16 0.44
CA ALA A 2 -16.29 -5.36 1.84
C ALA A 2 -16.86 -6.76 1.97
N CYS A 3 -17.08 -7.27 3.18
CA CYS A 3 -17.61 -8.63 3.31
C CYS A 3 -18.70 -8.72 4.37
N ASN A 4 -18.36 -8.44 5.63
CA ASN A 4 -19.27 -8.61 6.76
C ASN A 4 -19.30 -7.42 7.77
N ARG A 5 -18.53 -6.35 7.53
CA ARG A 5 -18.43 -5.15 8.40
C ARG A 5 -19.06 -3.91 7.73
N PRO A 6 -20.38 -3.68 7.86
CA PRO A 6 -21.07 -2.57 7.18
C PRO A 6 -20.72 -1.20 7.78
N ASP A 7 -20.27 -1.16 9.03
CA ASP A 7 -19.77 -0.01 9.77
C ASP A 7 -18.37 0.42 9.28
N TYR A 8 -17.47 -0.54 9.04
CA TYR A 8 -16.16 -0.26 8.46
C TYR A 8 -16.32 0.26 7.02
N LEU A 9 -17.12 -0.44 6.19
CA LEU A 9 -17.46 0.03 4.85
C LEU A 9 -18.05 1.45 4.86
N GLN A 10 -18.96 1.75 5.82
CA GLN A 10 -19.51 3.09 5.98
C GLN A 10 -18.42 4.14 6.19
N ARG A 11 -17.53 3.96 7.18
CA ARG A 11 -16.46 4.93 7.48
C ARG A 11 -15.51 5.12 6.29
N THR A 12 -15.13 4.04 5.63
CA THR A 12 -14.26 4.08 4.44
C THR A 12 -14.92 4.85 3.31
N VAL A 13 -16.19 4.53 2.97
CA VAL A 13 -16.97 5.25 1.95
C VAL A 13 -17.16 6.72 2.31
N GLU A 14 -17.48 7.05 3.56
CA GLU A 14 -17.64 8.44 3.99
C GLU A 14 -16.34 9.23 3.87
N SER A 15 -15.18 8.64 4.17
CA SER A 15 -13.87 9.26 3.92
C SER A 15 -13.60 9.49 2.43
N ILE A 16 -14.02 8.56 1.58
CA ILE A 16 -13.90 8.65 0.12
C ILE A 16 -14.76 9.80 -0.42
N LEU A 17 -16.06 9.81 -0.09
CA LEU A 17 -17.02 10.81 -0.58
C LEU A 17 -16.66 12.23 -0.09
N LYS A 18 -16.17 12.36 1.14
CA LYS A 18 -15.67 13.62 1.74
C LYS A 18 -14.57 14.30 0.92
N TYR A 19 -13.77 13.53 0.18
CA TYR A 19 -12.66 14.04 -0.63
C TYR A 19 -12.81 13.77 -2.14
N GLN A 20 -13.98 13.32 -2.61
CA GLN A 20 -14.25 12.98 -4.01
C GLN A 20 -14.41 14.25 -4.90
N LYS A 21 -13.30 14.95 -5.14
CA LYS A 21 -13.22 16.13 -6.03
C LYS A 21 -13.31 15.71 -7.51
N ALA A 22 -13.36 16.70 -8.41
CA ALA A 22 -13.27 16.48 -9.86
C ALA A 22 -12.01 15.69 -10.32
N VAL A 23 -10.93 15.67 -9.53
CA VAL A 23 -9.76 14.79 -9.78
C VAL A 23 -10.10 13.32 -9.56
N ALA A 24 -10.79 12.97 -8.46
CA ALA A 24 -11.22 11.61 -8.14
C ALA A 24 -12.05 10.99 -9.27
N SER A 25 -12.86 11.82 -9.95
CA SER A 25 -13.68 11.44 -11.09
C SER A 25 -12.91 10.78 -12.26
N LYS A 26 -11.60 11.04 -12.37
CA LYS A 26 -10.72 10.49 -13.42
C LYS A 26 -10.18 9.08 -13.12
N PHE A 27 -10.38 8.57 -11.91
CA PHE A 27 -9.76 7.32 -11.43
C PHE A 27 -10.81 6.37 -10.86
N PRO A 28 -10.88 5.11 -11.33
CA PRO A 28 -11.75 4.13 -10.72
C PRO A 28 -11.16 3.66 -9.38
N LEU A 29 -11.96 3.78 -8.33
CA LEU A 29 -11.59 3.53 -6.94
C LEU A 29 -12.31 2.29 -6.39
N PHE A 30 -11.64 1.52 -5.54
CA PHE A 30 -12.06 0.15 -5.24
C PHE A 30 -11.96 -0.27 -3.75
N ILE A 31 -12.99 -0.99 -3.28
CA ILE A 31 -13.32 -1.51 -1.91
C ILE A 31 -12.73 -2.90 -1.46
N SER A 32 -11.68 -3.06 -0.60
CA SER A 32 -10.64 -4.17 -0.51
C SER A 32 -10.51 -5.45 0.44
N GLN A 33 -11.30 -5.71 1.53
CA GLN A 33 -11.07 -6.82 2.54
C GLN A 33 -12.23 -7.86 2.79
N VAL A 34 -12.04 -8.90 3.64
CA VAL A 34 -12.90 -10.13 3.80
C VAL A 34 -12.95 -10.75 5.24
N LEU A 35 -14.12 -11.29 5.67
CA LEU A 35 -14.27 -12.39 6.65
C LEU A 35 -15.67 -13.10 6.56
N VAL A 36 -15.74 -14.39 6.89
CA VAL A 36 -16.84 -15.37 6.66
C VAL A 36 -18.25 -14.97 7.12
N VAL A 37 -19.26 -15.19 6.25
CA VAL A 37 -20.60 -15.85 6.46
C VAL A 37 -21.24 -16.06 5.06
N ALA A 38 -22.17 -17.03 4.91
CA ALA A 38 -22.74 -17.48 3.63
C ALA A 38 -24.25 -17.19 3.45
N ILE A 39 -24.83 -17.71 2.35
CA ILE A 39 -26.26 -17.74 1.92
C ILE A 39 -26.72 -16.63 0.95
N SER A 40 -26.69 -16.98 -0.35
CA SER A 40 -27.67 -16.73 -1.44
C SER A 40 -27.98 -15.35 -2.07
N VAL A 41 -28.41 -15.46 -3.35
CA VAL A 41 -29.10 -14.51 -4.27
C VAL A 41 -28.27 -13.48 -5.04
N LEU A 42 -28.34 -13.64 -6.38
CA LEU A 42 -27.62 -12.94 -7.45
C LEU A 42 -28.50 -11.86 -8.12
N VAL A 43 -27.93 -10.70 -8.46
CA VAL A 43 -28.49 -9.73 -9.42
C VAL A 43 -27.34 -9.06 -10.19
N PHE A 44 -27.44 -8.96 -11.52
CA PHE A 44 -26.52 -8.20 -12.36
C PHE A 44 -27.18 -6.92 -12.88
N SER A 45 -26.47 -5.79 -12.77
CA SER A 45 -26.78 -4.53 -13.48
C SER A 45 -25.51 -3.99 -14.12
N ILE A 46 -25.51 -3.82 -15.45
CA ILE A 46 -24.35 -3.36 -16.20
C ILE A 46 -24.55 -1.89 -16.58
N PHE A 47 -23.81 -0.99 -15.93
CA PHE A 47 -23.67 0.40 -16.37
C PHE A 47 -22.30 0.64 -17.01
N LYS A 48 -22.29 1.27 -18.19
CA LYS A 48 -21.05 1.66 -18.88
C LYS A 48 -20.57 3.02 -18.38
N CYS A 49 -19.38 3.06 -17.77
CA CYS A 49 -18.67 4.30 -17.43
C CYS A 49 -18.08 4.98 -18.68
N VAL A 50 -18.92 5.33 -19.67
CA VAL A 50 -18.49 5.92 -20.95
C VAL A 50 -19.31 7.17 -21.26
N GLY A 51 -18.74 8.35 -20.98
CA GLY A 51 -19.24 9.64 -21.48
C GLY A 51 -19.46 10.72 -20.42
N ARG A 52 -18.48 11.63 -20.28
CA ARG A 52 -18.52 12.99 -19.68
C ARG A 52 -19.01 13.19 -18.23
N ASN A 53 -19.89 12.36 -17.67
CA ASN A 53 -20.38 12.47 -16.29
C ASN A 53 -19.59 11.53 -15.36
N PHE A 54 -18.35 11.90 -15.06
CA PHE A 54 -17.36 11.13 -14.29
C PHE A 54 -17.69 10.86 -12.80
N LEU A 55 -18.93 11.12 -12.35
CA LEU A 55 -19.37 10.95 -10.95
C LEU A 55 -19.54 9.48 -10.49
N HIS A 56 -19.46 8.51 -11.41
CA HIS A 56 -19.77 7.10 -11.16
C HIS A 56 -18.58 6.17 -11.48
N CYS A 57 -17.42 6.45 -10.87
CA CYS A 57 -16.20 5.64 -11.01
C CYS A 57 -15.79 4.89 -9.73
N SER A 58 -16.53 5.02 -8.63
CA SER A 58 -16.27 4.27 -7.40
C SER A 58 -16.96 2.90 -7.44
N PHE A 59 -16.22 1.84 -7.16
CA PHE A 59 -16.70 0.45 -7.16
C PHE A 59 -16.54 -0.19 -5.77
N GLN A 60 -17.65 -0.55 -5.15
CA GLN A 60 -17.65 -1.41 -3.97
C GLN A 60 -17.94 -2.82 -4.47
N SER A 61 -17.00 -3.75 -4.26
CA SER A 61 -17.27 -5.16 -4.46
C SER A 61 -17.51 -5.84 -3.12
N GLN A 62 -18.52 -6.68 -3.00
CA GLN A 62 -18.75 -7.53 -1.84
C GLN A 62 -18.22 -8.95 -2.06
N ASP A 63 -17.59 -9.55 -1.04
CA ASP A 63 -17.43 -11.02 -0.98
C ASP A 63 -18.59 -11.62 -0.21
N GLY A 64 -19.09 -12.77 -0.67
CA GLY A 64 -20.21 -13.46 -0.04
C GLY A 64 -21.51 -12.65 -0.08
N THR A 65 -22.37 -12.84 0.92
CA THR A 65 -23.80 -12.51 0.82
C THR A 65 -24.39 -11.79 2.04
N ASN A 66 -23.55 -11.19 2.89
CA ASN A 66 -24.01 -10.40 4.05
C ASN A 66 -24.97 -9.27 3.60
N GLY A 67 -26.23 -9.36 4.01
CA GLY A 67 -27.30 -8.46 3.57
C GLY A 67 -27.10 -7.01 4.03
N GLU A 68 -26.53 -6.77 5.20
CA GLU A 68 -26.31 -5.41 5.72
C GLU A 68 -25.16 -4.70 5.02
N VAL A 69 -24.11 -5.41 4.61
CA VAL A 69 -23.05 -4.87 3.74
C VAL A 69 -23.60 -4.52 2.35
N LYS A 70 -24.42 -5.41 1.75
CA LYS A 70 -25.09 -5.17 0.46
C LYS A 70 -25.99 -3.93 0.51
N LYS A 71 -26.85 -3.86 1.54
CA LYS A 71 -27.76 -2.75 1.84
C LYS A 71 -27.01 -1.44 2.11
N LYS A 72 -25.87 -1.49 2.82
CA LYS A 72 -25.01 -0.33 3.04
C LYS A 72 -24.38 0.16 1.73
N ALA A 73 -23.78 -0.72 0.94
CA ALA A 73 -23.19 -0.33 -0.34
C ALA A 73 -24.23 0.29 -1.28
N LEU A 74 -25.41 -0.33 -1.40
CA LEU A 74 -26.54 0.17 -2.20
C LEU A 74 -27.20 1.45 -1.66
N SER A 75 -26.84 1.92 -0.46
CA SER A 75 -27.32 3.21 0.07
C SER A 75 -26.54 4.44 -0.46
N TYR A 76 -25.41 4.22 -1.14
CA TYR A 76 -24.59 5.29 -1.75
C TYR A 76 -24.78 5.30 -3.28
N THR A 77 -25.43 6.34 -3.80
CA THR A 77 -25.70 6.48 -5.24
C THR A 77 -24.45 6.75 -6.09
N GLN A 78 -23.35 7.18 -5.46
CA GLN A 78 -22.06 7.47 -6.09
C GLN A 78 -21.22 6.21 -6.35
N ILE A 79 -21.69 5.03 -5.89
CA ILE A 79 -20.94 3.77 -5.87
C ILE A 79 -21.65 2.71 -6.72
N THR A 80 -20.89 2.06 -7.60
CA THR A 80 -21.33 0.85 -8.29
C THR A 80 -21.09 -0.36 -7.39
N PHE A 81 -22.17 -1.06 -7.03
CA PHE A 81 -22.10 -2.32 -6.29
C PHE A 81 -21.78 -3.50 -7.23
N MET A 82 -20.80 -4.32 -6.86
CA MET A 82 -20.47 -5.60 -7.50
C MET A 82 -20.49 -6.71 -6.44
N GLN A 83 -20.83 -7.95 -6.79
CA GLN A 83 -20.86 -9.04 -5.82
C GLN A 83 -20.16 -10.30 -6.34
N HIS A 84 -19.15 -10.74 -5.58
CA HIS A 84 -18.52 -12.04 -5.72
C HIS A 84 -19.21 -13.04 -4.80
N VAL A 85 -19.59 -14.19 -5.34
CA VAL A 85 -20.20 -15.28 -4.58
C VAL A 85 -19.55 -16.59 -5.01
N ASP A 86 -18.47 -16.94 -4.33
CA ASP A 86 -17.86 -18.27 -4.39
C ASP A 86 -18.42 -19.14 -3.25
N LEU A 87 -19.02 -20.27 -3.62
CA LEU A 87 -19.60 -21.25 -2.71
C LEU A 87 -18.80 -22.56 -2.63
N GLU A 88 -17.73 -22.69 -3.42
CA GLU A 88 -16.94 -23.91 -3.45
C GLU A 88 -16.17 -24.12 -2.13
N PRO A 89 -16.08 -25.37 -1.63
CA PRO A 89 -15.27 -25.68 -0.46
C PRO A 89 -13.78 -25.44 -0.73
N VAL A 90 -13.26 -24.32 -0.20
CA VAL A 90 -11.83 -23.95 -0.28
C VAL A 90 -10.95 -25.09 0.25
N ARG A 91 -10.08 -25.61 -0.62
CA ARG A 91 -9.03 -26.58 -0.26
C ARG A 91 -7.70 -25.83 -0.22
N THR A 92 -7.05 -25.82 0.94
CA THR A 92 -5.71 -25.24 1.09
C THR A 92 -4.66 -26.15 0.43
N GLU A 93 -3.53 -25.57 0.02
CA GLU A 93 -2.42 -26.33 -0.56
C GLU A 93 -1.60 -27.06 0.51
N ARG A 94 -1.57 -26.54 1.75
CA ARG A 94 -0.95 -27.20 2.90
C ARG A 94 -1.92 -27.29 4.10
N PRO A 95 -1.78 -28.31 4.98
CA PRO A 95 -2.48 -28.35 6.26
C PRO A 95 -2.10 -27.14 7.14
N GLY A 96 -3.08 -26.57 7.84
CA GLY A 96 -2.88 -25.47 8.78
C GLY A 96 -2.85 -24.06 8.17
N GLU A 97 -2.86 -23.92 6.84
CA GLU A 97 -3.01 -22.60 6.20
C GLU A 97 -4.41 -22.00 6.45
N ASN A 98 -4.51 -20.68 6.57
CA ASN A 98 -5.76 -20.00 6.90
C ASN A 98 -6.59 -19.72 5.63
N VAL A 99 -7.76 -20.39 5.55
CA VAL A 99 -8.78 -20.30 4.49
C VAL A 99 -9.21 -18.86 4.17
N ALA A 100 -9.11 -17.90 5.10
CA ALA A 100 -9.42 -16.50 4.84
C ALA A 100 -8.51 -15.91 3.74
N TYR A 101 -7.20 -16.20 3.74
CA TYR A 101 -6.27 -15.69 2.71
C TYR A 101 -6.56 -16.27 1.33
N TYR A 102 -7.13 -17.48 1.26
CA TYR A 102 -7.60 -18.08 0.01
C TYR A 102 -8.81 -17.33 -0.56
N LYS A 103 -9.80 -17.01 0.28
CA LYS A 103 -10.97 -16.21 -0.13
C LYS A 103 -10.59 -14.79 -0.52
N ILE A 104 -9.68 -14.16 0.23
CA ILE A 104 -9.11 -12.86 -0.12
C ILE A 104 -8.48 -12.91 -1.51
N ALA A 105 -7.54 -13.85 -1.76
CA ALA A 105 -6.87 -13.95 -3.05
C ALA A 105 -7.84 -14.21 -4.21
N ASN A 106 -8.84 -15.09 -4.05
CA ASN A 106 -9.86 -15.32 -5.07
C ASN A 106 -10.69 -14.06 -5.34
N HIS A 107 -11.16 -13.36 -4.29
CA HIS A 107 -11.96 -12.14 -4.48
C HIS A 107 -11.15 -11.02 -5.15
N TYR A 108 -9.87 -10.85 -4.77
CA TYR A 108 -8.95 -9.91 -5.44
C TYR A 108 -8.84 -10.23 -6.93
N LYS A 109 -8.67 -11.51 -7.29
CA LYS A 109 -8.62 -11.93 -8.69
C LYS A 109 -9.89 -11.58 -9.45
N TRP A 110 -11.04 -11.99 -8.92
CA TRP A 110 -12.34 -11.78 -9.56
C TRP A 110 -12.59 -10.29 -9.81
N ALA A 111 -12.45 -9.45 -8.78
CA ALA A 111 -12.81 -8.04 -8.90
C ALA A 111 -11.82 -7.24 -9.75
N LEU A 112 -10.53 -7.59 -9.75
CA LEU A 112 -9.57 -6.98 -10.65
C LEU A 112 -9.77 -7.46 -12.10
N ASP A 113 -10.21 -8.70 -12.34
CA ASP A 113 -10.66 -9.14 -13.66
C ASP A 113 -11.94 -8.40 -14.11
N GLU A 114 -12.93 -8.15 -13.24
CA GLU A 114 -14.09 -7.30 -13.59
C GLU A 114 -13.61 -5.90 -14.03
N LEU A 115 -12.77 -5.24 -13.24
CA LEU A 115 -12.36 -3.86 -13.46
C LEU A 115 -11.41 -3.69 -14.67
N PHE A 116 -10.41 -4.56 -14.80
CA PHE A 116 -9.43 -4.45 -15.89
C PHE A 116 -9.89 -5.13 -17.18
N ILE A 117 -10.66 -6.23 -17.13
CA ILE A 117 -11.06 -6.97 -18.34
C ILE A 117 -12.46 -6.56 -18.83
N LYS A 118 -13.48 -6.53 -17.96
CA LYS A 118 -14.85 -6.20 -18.38
C LYS A 118 -15.14 -4.70 -18.46
N HIS A 119 -14.63 -3.91 -17.51
CA HIS A 119 -14.80 -2.45 -17.49
C HIS A 119 -13.67 -1.69 -18.25
N ASP A 120 -12.64 -2.39 -18.72
CA ASP A 120 -11.53 -1.86 -19.52
C ASP A 120 -10.78 -0.66 -18.91
N PHE A 121 -10.70 -0.60 -17.57
CA PHE A 121 -10.00 0.51 -16.91
C PHE A 121 -8.49 0.43 -17.13
N ARG A 122 -7.85 1.54 -17.54
CA ARG A 122 -6.40 1.61 -17.75
C ARG A 122 -5.58 1.45 -16.46
N ARG A 123 -6.11 1.99 -15.35
CA ARG A 123 -5.51 2.01 -14.00
C ARG A 123 -6.64 1.88 -12.98
N VAL A 124 -6.40 1.24 -11.84
CA VAL A 124 -7.35 1.11 -10.72
C VAL A 124 -6.63 1.47 -9.43
N ILE A 125 -7.32 2.15 -8.50
CA ILE A 125 -6.85 2.41 -7.13
C ILE A 125 -7.62 1.51 -6.16
N ILE A 126 -6.90 0.68 -5.40
CA ILE A 126 -7.38 -0.34 -4.47
C ILE A 126 -7.17 0.14 -3.03
N LEU A 127 -8.26 0.37 -2.28
CA LEU A 127 -8.32 0.61 -0.83
C LEU A 127 -8.85 -0.63 -0.12
N GLU A 128 -8.73 -0.73 1.20
CA GLU A 128 -9.43 -1.75 2.03
C GLU A 128 -10.63 -1.17 2.78
N ASP A 129 -11.61 -2.02 3.13
CA ASP A 129 -12.88 -1.52 3.71
C ASP A 129 -12.71 -1.01 5.15
N ASP A 130 -11.51 -1.12 5.70
CA ASP A 130 -11.03 -0.62 6.97
C ASP A 130 -10.06 0.58 6.83
N MET A 131 -10.17 1.38 5.76
CA MET A 131 -9.25 2.50 5.46
C MET A 131 -9.89 3.88 5.41
N GLU A 132 -9.32 4.82 6.14
CA GLU A 132 -9.62 6.25 6.02
C GLU A 132 -8.59 6.95 5.12
N ILE A 133 -9.03 7.74 4.14
CA ILE A 133 -8.14 8.43 3.19
C ILE A 133 -7.80 9.88 3.58
N ALA A 134 -6.64 10.34 3.14
CA ALA A 134 -6.14 11.71 3.36
C ALA A 134 -6.77 12.76 2.40
N PRO A 135 -6.75 14.06 2.74
CA PRO A 135 -7.33 15.14 1.92
C PRO A 135 -6.71 15.34 0.53
N ASP A 136 -5.51 14.80 0.31
CA ASP A 136 -4.75 14.85 -0.95
C ASP A 136 -4.67 13.49 -1.66
N PHE A 137 -5.37 12.45 -1.19
CA PHE A 137 -5.26 11.07 -1.68
C PHE A 137 -5.43 10.94 -3.21
N PHE A 138 -6.46 11.56 -3.79
CA PHE A 138 -6.69 11.53 -5.24
C PHE A 138 -5.70 12.39 -6.02
N ASP A 139 -5.29 13.52 -5.43
CA ASP A 139 -4.35 14.46 -6.04
C ASP A 139 -2.94 13.82 -6.12
N TYR A 140 -2.57 13.06 -5.08
CA TYR A 140 -1.38 12.21 -5.00
C TYR A 140 -1.37 11.13 -6.09
N PHE A 141 -2.45 10.34 -6.20
CA PHE A 141 -2.54 9.30 -7.23
C PHE A 141 -2.61 9.87 -8.65
N GLU A 142 -3.20 11.04 -8.89
CA GLU A 142 -3.14 11.70 -10.20
C GLU A 142 -1.71 12.06 -10.61
N ALA A 143 -0.91 12.64 -9.71
CA ALA A 143 0.47 12.97 -10.01
C ALA A 143 1.34 11.72 -10.18
N ALA A 144 1.21 10.73 -9.28
CA ALA A 144 1.98 9.50 -9.33
C ALA A 144 1.62 8.61 -10.55
N ALA A 145 0.40 8.70 -11.08
CA ALA A 145 0.00 7.99 -12.30
C ALA A 145 0.84 8.38 -13.52
N LYS A 146 1.32 9.63 -13.59
CA LYS A 146 2.21 10.10 -14.67
C LYS A 146 3.54 9.32 -14.69
N LEU A 147 4.05 8.95 -13.51
CA LEU A 147 5.23 8.10 -13.36
C LEU A 147 4.88 6.64 -13.73
N LEU A 148 3.84 6.07 -13.13
CA LEU A 148 3.43 4.67 -13.34
C LEU A 148 3.13 4.34 -14.82
N ASP A 149 2.62 5.29 -15.59
CA ASP A 149 2.42 5.13 -17.03
C ASP A 149 3.73 5.16 -17.85
N THR A 150 4.76 5.88 -17.40
CA THR A 150 5.96 6.19 -18.20
C THR A 150 7.23 5.45 -17.78
N ASP A 151 7.44 5.22 -16.49
CA ASP A 151 8.61 4.51 -15.96
C ASP A 151 8.27 3.02 -15.69
N LYS A 152 8.80 2.13 -16.53
CA LYS A 152 8.50 0.68 -16.45
C LYS A 152 9.25 -0.07 -15.36
N SER A 153 10.19 0.61 -14.69
CA SER A 153 10.78 0.13 -13.44
C SER A 153 9.83 0.26 -12.24
N ILE A 154 8.68 0.93 -12.40
CA ILE A 154 7.63 1.02 -11.35
C ILE A 154 6.53 0.00 -11.63
N MET A 155 6.20 -0.83 -10.65
CA MET A 155 5.12 -1.84 -10.76
C MET A 155 3.78 -1.32 -10.27
N ALA A 156 3.77 -0.59 -9.14
CA ALA A 156 2.60 0.02 -8.53
C ALA A 156 2.97 1.25 -7.67
N VAL A 157 1.98 2.04 -7.32
CA VAL A 157 2.09 3.17 -6.36
C VAL A 157 1.29 2.80 -5.12
N SER A 158 1.79 3.06 -3.91
CA SER A 158 1.07 2.84 -2.63
C SER A 158 1.00 4.12 -1.82
N SER A 159 -0.13 4.37 -1.16
CA SER A 159 -0.31 5.45 -0.18
C SER A 159 0.26 5.11 1.20
N TRP A 160 0.86 3.93 1.39
CA TRP A 160 1.29 3.44 2.69
C TRP A 160 2.82 3.50 2.88
N ASN A 161 3.24 3.82 4.10
CA ASN A 161 4.60 3.64 4.60
C ASN A 161 4.50 2.74 5.84
N ASP A 162 5.12 1.57 5.80
CA ASP A 162 5.18 0.63 6.94
C ASP A 162 5.71 1.33 8.21
N ASN A 163 6.72 2.17 8.04
CA ASN A 163 7.33 2.97 9.11
C ASN A 163 6.75 4.40 9.15
N GLY A 164 5.44 4.52 8.90
CA GLY A 164 4.69 5.77 8.79
C GLY A 164 4.19 6.36 10.12
N GLN A 165 4.67 5.88 11.26
CA GLN A 165 4.23 6.29 12.59
C GLN A 165 4.64 7.74 12.89
N LYS A 166 3.87 8.44 13.74
CA LYS A 166 4.02 9.90 14.00
C LYS A 166 5.45 10.34 14.36
N GLN A 167 6.21 9.50 15.07
CA GLN A 167 7.59 9.75 15.47
C GLN A 167 8.64 9.48 14.36
N PHE A 168 8.25 8.90 13.23
CA PHE A 168 9.12 8.45 12.13
C PHE A 168 8.90 9.18 10.80
N VAL A 169 8.03 10.19 10.78
CA VAL A 169 7.68 10.97 9.59
C VAL A 169 7.72 12.47 9.88
N TYR A 170 7.98 13.30 8.87
CA TYR A 170 8.01 14.77 9.00
C TYR A 170 7.47 15.47 7.76
N ASP A 171 7.98 15.14 6.57
CA ASP A 171 7.67 15.85 5.33
C ASP A 171 6.54 15.14 4.58
N PRO A 172 5.33 15.74 4.48
CA PRO A 172 4.24 15.11 3.75
C PRO A 172 4.46 15.08 2.22
N LYS A 173 5.35 15.92 1.67
CA LYS A 173 5.67 15.96 0.23
C LYS A 173 6.73 14.92 -0.18
N ALA A 174 7.51 14.42 0.78
CA ALA A 174 8.55 13.43 0.51
C ALA A 174 7.96 12.10 0.03
N LEU A 175 8.42 11.64 -1.13
CA LEU A 175 8.09 10.34 -1.72
C LEU A 175 9.39 9.55 -1.94
N TYR A 176 9.29 8.23 -1.89
CA TYR A 176 10.40 7.30 -2.01
C TYR A 176 10.06 6.18 -2.99
N ARG A 177 11.08 5.62 -3.63
CA ARG A 177 11.00 4.27 -4.23
C ARG A 177 11.23 3.23 -3.13
N SER A 178 10.68 2.03 -3.30
CA SER A 178 10.77 0.91 -2.37
C SER A 178 10.88 -0.39 -3.17
N ASP A 179 11.75 -1.31 -2.78
CA ASP A 179 11.76 -2.68 -3.30
C ASP A 179 10.65 -3.53 -2.62
N PHE A 180 10.28 -3.18 -1.38
CA PHE A 180 9.16 -3.82 -0.66
C PHE A 180 7.80 -3.30 -1.16
N PHE A 181 6.84 -4.19 -1.40
CA PHE A 181 5.44 -3.85 -1.74
C PHE A 181 4.58 -3.59 -0.48
N PRO A 182 4.14 -2.35 -0.21
CA PRO A 182 3.40 -2.04 1.02
C PRO A 182 1.90 -2.38 0.94
N GLY A 183 1.32 -2.44 -0.27
CA GLY A 183 -0.13 -2.59 -0.46
C GLY A 183 -0.92 -1.41 0.12
N LEU A 184 -1.92 -1.72 0.95
CA LEU A 184 -2.62 -0.80 1.88
C LEU A 184 -3.05 0.57 1.30
N GLY A 185 -3.80 0.54 0.21
CA GLY A 185 -4.10 1.72 -0.62
C GLY A 185 -3.09 1.82 -1.76
N TRP A 186 -3.39 1.29 -2.94
CA TRP A 186 -2.41 1.15 -4.01
C TRP A 186 -3.02 1.18 -5.42
N MET A 187 -2.23 1.62 -6.40
CA MET A 187 -2.66 1.79 -7.80
C MET A 187 -1.86 0.88 -8.75
N LEU A 188 -2.58 0.15 -9.60
CA LEU A 188 -2.05 -0.79 -10.59
C LEU A 188 -2.46 -0.40 -12.01
N THR A 189 -1.68 -0.79 -13.02
CA THR A 189 -2.04 -0.64 -14.45
C THR A 189 -2.66 -1.90 -15.03
N LYS A 190 -3.48 -1.76 -16.09
CA LYS A 190 -4.01 -2.89 -16.85
C LYS A 190 -2.90 -3.77 -17.42
N SER A 191 -1.81 -3.19 -17.92
CA SER A 191 -0.66 -3.96 -18.42
C SER A 191 -0.01 -4.82 -17.33
N THR A 192 0.08 -4.32 -16.09
CA THR A 192 0.55 -5.12 -14.96
C THR A 192 -0.47 -6.20 -14.58
N TRP A 193 -1.77 -5.89 -14.58
CA TRP A 193 -2.80 -6.89 -14.27
C TRP A 193 -2.84 -8.04 -15.27
N MET A 194 -2.74 -7.77 -16.57
CA MET A 194 -2.71 -8.82 -17.61
C MET A 194 -1.48 -9.73 -17.50
N GLU A 195 -0.40 -9.28 -16.86
CA GLU A 195 0.76 -10.12 -16.53
C GLU A 195 0.53 -11.01 -15.29
N LEU A 196 -0.15 -10.47 -14.27
CA LEU A 196 -0.35 -11.13 -12.98
C LEU A 196 -1.54 -12.09 -12.97
N SER A 197 -2.69 -11.71 -13.56
CA SER A 197 -3.95 -12.47 -13.50
C SER A 197 -3.82 -13.94 -13.98
N PRO A 198 -3.06 -14.28 -15.03
CA PRO A 198 -2.87 -15.68 -15.46
C PRO A 198 -2.01 -16.53 -14.50
N LYS A 199 -1.34 -15.90 -13.53
CA LYS A 199 -0.42 -16.52 -12.57
C LYS A 199 -0.83 -16.31 -11.11
N TRP A 200 -2.01 -15.71 -10.89
CA TRP A 200 -2.45 -15.24 -9.59
C TRP A 200 -2.54 -16.40 -8.58
N PRO A 201 -2.01 -16.23 -7.35
CA PRO A 201 -1.89 -17.32 -6.39
C PRO A 201 -3.25 -17.64 -5.77
N LYS A 202 -3.36 -18.86 -5.22
CA LYS A 202 -4.58 -19.28 -4.53
C LYS A 202 -4.79 -18.58 -3.19
N ALA A 203 -3.74 -18.06 -2.57
CA ALA A 203 -3.72 -17.39 -1.26
C ALA A 203 -2.53 -16.43 -1.15
N TYR A 204 -2.46 -15.66 -0.04
CA TYR A 204 -1.29 -14.83 0.34
C TYR A 204 -0.79 -13.92 -0.81
N TRP A 205 -1.73 -13.27 -1.49
CA TRP A 205 -1.48 -12.55 -2.75
C TRP A 205 -0.48 -11.39 -2.62
N ASP A 206 -0.43 -10.73 -1.47
CA ASP A 206 0.43 -9.58 -1.22
C ASP A 206 1.87 -10.02 -0.93
N ASP A 207 2.06 -11.12 -0.20
CA ASP A 207 3.36 -11.79 -0.06
C ASP A 207 3.84 -12.36 -1.40
N TRP A 208 2.94 -12.87 -2.25
CA TRP A 208 3.30 -13.30 -3.61
C TRP A 208 3.74 -12.13 -4.51
N VAL A 209 3.09 -10.96 -4.43
CA VAL A 209 3.56 -9.75 -5.14
C VAL A 209 4.94 -9.29 -4.66
N ARG A 210 5.34 -9.60 -3.41
CA ARG A 210 6.68 -9.31 -2.87
C ARG A 210 7.78 -10.25 -3.38
N LEU A 211 7.45 -11.38 -4.04
CA LEU A 211 8.44 -12.33 -4.55
C LEU A 211 9.17 -11.79 -5.80
N LYS A 212 10.49 -11.95 -5.84
CA LYS A 212 11.36 -11.41 -6.90
C LYS A 212 10.99 -11.88 -8.30
N GLU A 213 10.52 -13.12 -8.49
CA GLU A 213 10.08 -13.63 -9.79
C GLU A 213 8.76 -13.00 -10.30
N VAL A 214 7.98 -12.41 -9.38
CA VAL A 214 6.71 -11.72 -9.66
C VAL A 214 6.94 -10.24 -9.95
N HIS A 215 7.61 -9.51 -9.04
CA HIS A 215 7.88 -8.09 -9.26
C HIS A 215 9.03 -7.84 -10.26
N ARG A 216 9.99 -8.77 -10.38
CA ARG A 216 11.14 -8.75 -11.31
C ARG A 216 11.95 -7.47 -11.23
N ASP A 217 12.44 -7.17 -10.02
CA ASP A 217 13.25 -5.98 -9.69
C ASP A 217 12.55 -4.63 -9.93
N ARG A 218 11.31 -4.61 -10.44
CA ARG A 218 10.45 -3.41 -10.44
C ARG A 218 10.11 -3.01 -9.01
N GLN A 219 9.90 -1.72 -8.83
CA GLN A 219 9.83 -1.06 -7.53
C GLN A 219 8.47 -0.38 -7.33
N PHE A 220 8.24 0.10 -6.11
CA PHE A 220 6.99 0.69 -5.67
C PHE A 220 7.24 2.14 -5.24
N ILE A 221 6.35 3.05 -5.63
CA ILE A 221 6.36 4.42 -5.06
C ILE A 221 5.57 4.41 -3.76
N ARG A 222 6.13 4.98 -2.69
CA ARG A 222 5.47 5.16 -1.39
C ARG A 222 5.76 6.54 -0.78
N PRO A 223 4.89 7.11 0.05
CA PRO A 223 5.14 8.41 0.69
C PRO A 223 6.01 8.29 1.95
N GLU A 224 6.35 9.43 2.55
CA GLU A 224 6.79 9.48 3.95
C GLU A 224 5.60 9.38 4.90
N VAL A 225 4.62 10.29 4.77
CA VAL A 225 3.38 10.32 5.55
C VAL A 225 2.27 9.57 4.79
N CYS A 226 1.59 8.63 5.43
CA CYS A 226 0.59 7.79 4.76
C CYS A 226 -0.62 8.59 4.26
N ARG A 227 -1.17 8.22 3.08
CA ARG A 227 -2.44 8.76 2.56
C ARG A 227 -3.65 7.87 2.83
N THR A 228 -3.40 6.74 3.48
CA THR A 228 -4.37 5.82 4.06
C THR A 228 -4.05 5.61 5.54
N TYR A 229 -5.08 5.42 6.36
CA TYR A 229 -4.98 4.96 7.74
C TYR A 229 -5.86 3.73 7.90
N ASN A 230 -5.25 2.60 8.24
CA ASN A 230 -5.98 1.38 8.56
C ASN A 230 -6.55 1.48 9.99
N PHE A 231 -7.86 1.31 10.12
CA PHE A 231 -8.57 1.27 11.40
C PHE A 231 -9.07 -0.14 11.76
N GLY A 232 -8.58 -1.17 11.06
CA GLY A 232 -9.02 -2.56 11.15
C GLY A 232 -8.44 -3.34 12.34
N GLU A 233 -8.82 -2.95 13.55
CA GLU A 233 -8.40 -3.62 14.80
C GLU A 233 -8.79 -5.11 14.85
N HIS A 234 -9.85 -5.50 14.13
CA HIS A 234 -10.32 -6.88 14.00
C HIS A 234 -10.49 -7.30 12.54
N GLY A 235 -9.69 -8.27 12.09
CA GLY A 235 -9.68 -8.76 10.70
C GLY A 235 -9.06 -10.17 10.58
N SER A 236 -8.82 -10.62 9.34
CA SER A 236 -8.33 -11.99 9.05
C SER A 236 -6.95 -12.34 9.64
N SER A 237 -6.19 -11.34 10.09
CA SER A 237 -4.91 -11.45 10.81
C SER A 237 -5.05 -11.46 12.34
N MET A 238 -6.26 -11.50 12.89
CA MET A 238 -6.53 -11.43 14.34
C MET A 238 -5.96 -10.18 15.04
N GLY A 239 -5.79 -9.07 14.31
CA GLY A 239 -5.21 -7.84 14.85
C GLY A 239 -3.69 -7.87 15.02
N GLN A 240 -3.00 -8.89 14.50
CA GLN A 240 -1.53 -8.97 14.51
C GLN A 240 -0.93 -7.67 13.95
N PHE A 241 0.04 -7.11 14.68
CA PHE A 241 0.70 -5.82 14.42
C PHE A 241 -0.16 -4.54 14.54
N PHE A 242 -1.46 -4.62 14.84
CA PHE A 242 -2.33 -3.43 14.87
C PHE A 242 -1.89 -2.39 15.92
N ASP A 243 -1.89 -2.74 17.21
CA ASP A 243 -1.53 -1.80 18.29
C ASP A 243 -0.10 -1.26 18.18
N GLN A 244 0.86 -2.11 17.86
CA GLN A 244 2.28 -1.76 17.83
C GLN A 244 2.65 -0.90 16.61
N TYR A 245 2.08 -1.19 15.45
CA TYR A 245 2.56 -0.62 14.19
C TYR A 245 1.50 0.13 13.38
N LEU A 246 0.25 -0.35 13.28
CA LEU A 246 -0.77 0.27 12.41
C LEU A 246 -1.48 1.45 13.10
N LYS A 247 -1.92 1.27 14.35
CA LYS A 247 -2.60 2.25 15.20
C LYS A 247 -1.80 3.57 15.40
N PRO A 248 -0.45 3.58 15.53
CA PRO A 248 0.33 4.82 15.60
C PRO A 248 0.67 5.51 14.26
N ILE A 249 0.20 5.00 13.10
CA ILE A 249 0.45 5.60 11.77
C ILE A 249 -0.09 7.04 11.68
N LYS A 250 0.69 7.94 11.07
CA LYS A 250 0.23 9.29 10.73
C LYS A 250 -0.49 9.28 9.38
N LEU A 251 -1.82 9.47 9.40
CA LEU A 251 -2.56 9.95 8.23
C LEU A 251 -2.13 11.37 7.88
N ASN A 252 -1.91 11.66 6.59
CA ASN A 252 -1.66 13.03 6.14
C ASN A 252 -2.90 13.91 6.32
N ASP A 253 -2.68 15.08 6.93
CA ASP A 253 -3.66 16.12 7.22
C ASP A 253 -3.51 17.36 6.33
N ALA A 254 -2.35 17.52 5.67
CA ALA A 254 -2.06 18.66 4.80
C ALA A 254 -2.56 18.44 3.36
N HIS A 255 -3.25 19.43 2.77
CA HIS A 255 -3.50 19.43 1.33
C HIS A 255 -2.24 19.86 0.56
N ILE A 256 -1.91 19.14 -0.51
CA ILE A 256 -0.72 19.37 -1.35
C ILE A 256 -1.16 19.49 -2.81
N ASP A 257 -0.75 20.55 -3.48
CA ASP A 257 -0.87 20.66 -4.93
C ASP A 257 0.25 19.87 -5.62
N TRP A 258 0.01 18.58 -5.79
CA TRP A 258 0.90 17.66 -6.48
C TRP A 258 1.10 17.95 -7.98
N ASN A 259 0.42 18.94 -8.57
CA ASN A 259 0.75 19.43 -9.92
C ASN A 259 1.82 20.53 -9.90
N SER A 260 2.11 21.12 -8.73
CA SER A 260 3.22 22.07 -8.53
C SER A 260 4.55 21.40 -8.12
N GLU A 261 4.50 20.16 -7.61
CA GLU A 261 5.68 19.42 -7.15
C GLU A 261 6.43 18.74 -8.31
N ASP A 262 7.76 18.88 -8.36
CA ASP A 262 8.58 18.09 -9.29
C ASP A 262 8.78 16.66 -8.76
N LEU A 263 8.13 15.69 -9.41
CA LEU A 263 8.30 14.27 -9.16
C LEU A 263 9.38 13.61 -10.05
N SER A 264 10.12 14.36 -10.87
CA SER A 264 11.14 13.81 -11.77
C SER A 264 12.25 13.05 -11.05
N TYR A 265 12.52 13.38 -9.78
CA TYR A 265 13.49 12.69 -8.93
C TYR A 265 13.10 11.25 -8.58
N LEU A 266 11.87 10.81 -8.86
CA LEU A 266 11.40 9.43 -8.64
C LEU A 266 11.66 8.50 -9.83
N LYS A 267 12.15 9.01 -10.97
CA LYS A 267 12.64 8.16 -12.07
C LYS A 267 13.89 7.41 -11.62
N GLU A 268 14.02 6.14 -11.99
CA GLU A 268 15.01 5.20 -11.48
C GLU A 268 16.43 5.79 -11.25
N ASP A 269 17.13 6.20 -12.32
CA ASP A 269 18.49 6.79 -12.22
C ASP A 269 18.57 8.02 -11.31
N LYS A 270 17.53 8.85 -11.34
CA LYS A 270 17.48 10.12 -10.59
C LYS A 270 17.25 9.85 -9.11
N PHE A 271 16.41 8.88 -8.78
CA PHE A 271 16.20 8.46 -7.41
C PHE A 271 17.45 7.78 -6.86
N LEU A 272 18.04 6.85 -7.62
CA LEU A 272 19.30 6.18 -7.27
C LEU A 272 20.40 7.20 -6.95
N THR A 273 20.63 8.16 -7.85
CA THR A 273 21.64 9.22 -7.67
C THR A 273 21.34 10.14 -6.49
N LYS A 274 20.07 10.52 -6.27
CA LYS A 274 19.67 11.42 -5.17
C LYS A 274 19.78 10.71 -3.82
N PHE A 275 19.20 9.51 -3.72
CA PHE A 275 19.16 8.72 -2.51
C PHE A 275 20.55 8.19 -2.11
N GLY A 276 21.39 7.82 -3.08
CA GLY A 276 22.80 7.51 -2.83
C GLY A 276 23.55 8.69 -2.21
N LYS A 277 23.36 9.92 -2.71
CA LYS A 277 23.96 11.14 -2.12
C LYS A 277 23.43 11.45 -0.71
N ASP A 278 22.14 11.25 -0.47
CA ASP A 278 21.52 11.40 0.84
C ASP A 278 22.08 10.38 1.86
N VAL A 279 22.29 9.13 1.45
CA VAL A 279 22.92 8.07 2.26
C VAL A 279 24.44 8.27 2.40
N ALA A 280 25.10 8.91 1.42
CA ALA A 280 26.52 9.26 1.47
C ALA A 280 26.82 10.40 2.46
N SER A 281 25.93 11.40 2.54
CA SER A 281 26.09 12.57 3.41
C SER A 281 25.71 12.32 4.88
N ALA A 282 24.96 11.25 5.15
CA ALA A 282 24.61 10.84 6.51
C ALA A 282 25.84 10.36 7.31
N THR A 283 25.97 10.84 8.55
CA THR A 283 27.11 10.54 9.42
C THR A 283 27.12 9.04 9.79
N PRO A 284 28.19 8.29 9.48
CA PRO A 284 28.30 6.88 9.87
C PRO A 284 28.44 6.74 11.38
N VAL A 285 27.65 5.84 11.98
CA VAL A 285 27.79 5.47 13.39
C VAL A 285 27.96 3.96 13.54
N HIS A 286 29.00 3.57 14.29
CA HIS A 286 29.44 2.19 14.46
C HIS A 286 29.84 1.93 15.93
N GLY A 287 29.94 0.65 16.29
CA GLY A 287 30.23 0.18 17.65
C GLY A 287 28.99 -0.29 18.40
N SER A 288 29.17 -0.89 19.57
CA SER A 288 28.07 -1.33 20.45
C SER A 288 27.19 -0.17 20.94
N ASP A 289 27.72 1.05 20.94
CA ASP A 289 27.05 2.31 21.27
C ASP A 289 26.50 3.05 20.04
N ALA A 290 26.50 2.45 18.84
CA ALA A 290 26.00 3.09 17.61
C ALA A 290 24.56 3.64 17.75
N LEU A 291 23.71 2.97 18.52
CA LEU A 291 22.35 3.43 18.80
C LEU A 291 22.31 4.62 19.77
N LEU A 292 23.17 4.64 20.80
CA LEU A 292 23.31 5.79 21.70
C LEU A 292 23.85 7.02 20.95
N LYS A 293 24.86 6.84 20.09
CA LYS A 293 25.33 7.85 19.12
C LYS A 293 24.18 8.33 18.22
N ALA A 294 23.40 7.40 17.65
CA ALA A 294 22.25 7.72 16.80
C ALA A 294 21.11 8.43 17.55
N HIS A 295 20.98 8.29 18.87
CA HIS A 295 19.99 9.02 19.66
C HIS A 295 20.44 10.44 20.06
N ASN A 296 21.75 10.65 20.21
CA ASN A 296 22.33 11.88 20.78
C ASN A 296 22.83 12.89 19.74
N LEU A 297 23.15 12.47 18.51
CA LEU A 297 23.51 13.38 17.42
C LEU A 297 22.28 14.17 16.92
N ASP A 298 22.49 15.36 16.35
CA ASP A 298 21.45 16.15 15.66
C ASP A 298 21.75 16.34 14.16
N VAL A 299 22.20 15.26 13.52
CA VAL A 299 22.48 15.17 12.08
C VAL A 299 21.91 13.88 11.51
N ASP A 300 21.63 13.83 10.21
CA ASP A 300 21.29 12.58 9.53
C ASP A 300 22.39 11.53 9.79
N VAL A 301 22.01 10.31 10.19
CA VAL A 301 22.96 9.23 10.51
C VAL A 301 22.66 7.95 9.75
N ARG A 302 23.73 7.20 9.44
CA ARG A 302 23.64 5.86 8.86
C ARG A 302 24.24 4.82 9.79
N ILE A 303 23.47 3.77 10.05
CA ILE A 303 23.84 2.60 10.84
C ILE A 303 23.92 1.44 9.86
N GLN A 304 25.08 0.79 9.75
CA GLN A 304 25.17 -0.47 9.01
C GLN A 304 24.55 -1.59 9.83
N TYR A 305 23.83 -2.50 9.17
CA TYR A 305 23.44 -3.80 9.73
C TYR A 305 24.06 -4.93 8.91
N ASP A 306 24.50 -6.00 9.55
CA ASP A 306 25.29 -7.04 8.88
C ASP A 306 24.46 -8.20 8.31
N ASN A 307 23.25 -8.42 8.82
CA ASN A 307 22.32 -9.48 8.40
C ASN A 307 20.89 -9.22 8.92
N GLN A 308 19.93 -10.08 8.57
CA GLN A 308 18.54 -9.96 9.01
C GLN A 308 18.36 -9.90 10.55
N GLY A 309 19.00 -10.78 11.32
CA GLY A 309 18.87 -10.80 12.77
C GLY A 309 19.47 -9.55 13.44
N ASP A 310 20.50 -8.97 12.83
CA ASP A 310 21.07 -7.69 13.27
C ASP A 310 20.16 -6.50 12.90
N PHE A 311 19.53 -6.52 11.72
CA PHE A 311 18.49 -5.57 11.37
C PHE A 311 17.32 -5.63 12.36
N GLU A 312 16.77 -6.82 12.64
CA GLU A 312 15.65 -7.02 13.58
C GLU A 312 15.99 -6.44 14.96
N ARG A 313 17.20 -6.73 15.46
CA ARG A 313 17.74 -6.18 16.72
C ARG A 313 17.83 -4.65 16.74
N ILE A 314 18.17 -4.03 15.61
CA ILE A 314 18.28 -2.56 15.46
C ILE A 314 16.90 -1.93 15.30
N ALA A 315 16.05 -2.50 14.44
CA ALA A 315 14.68 -2.08 14.17
C ALA A 315 13.84 -2.04 15.45
N ARG A 316 13.93 -3.11 16.26
CA ARG A 316 13.27 -3.22 17.57
C ARG A 316 13.64 -2.10 18.53
N GLN A 317 14.90 -1.67 18.53
CA GLN A 317 15.38 -0.60 19.43
C GLN A 317 14.96 0.80 18.98
N PHE A 318 14.65 1.00 17.70
CA PHE A 318 13.96 2.22 17.24
C PHE A 318 12.43 2.13 17.39
N GLY A 319 11.85 0.93 17.35
CA GLY A 319 10.41 0.70 17.30
C GLY A 319 9.81 0.76 15.89
N ILE A 320 10.63 0.58 14.85
CA ILE A 320 10.19 0.40 13.46
C ILE A 320 9.89 -1.08 13.18
N PHE A 321 9.27 -1.41 12.04
CA PHE A 321 9.02 -2.80 11.66
C PHE A 321 10.31 -3.61 11.57
N GLU A 322 10.32 -4.77 12.22
CA GLU A 322 11.40 -5.75 12.18
C GLU A 322 11.32 -6.68 10.96
N GLU A 323 10.13 -6.84 10.35
CA GLU A 323 9.85 -7.87 9.35
C GLU A 323 10.54 -7.70 7.99
N TRP A 324 10.88 -8.86 7.40
CA TRP A 324 11.38 -9.04 6.04
C TRP A 324 10.40 -9.91 5.22
N LYS A 325 10.35 -9.69 3.90
CA LYS A 325 9.73 -10.59 2.91
C LYS A 325 10.66 -10.73 1.72
N ASP A 326 10.88 -11.97 1.25
CA ASP A 326 11.80 -12.34 0.16
C ASP A 326 13.18 -11.63 0.20
N GLY A 327 13.80 -11.57 1.39
CA GLY A 327 15.10 -10.91 1.55
C GLY A 327 15.05 -9.36 1.52
N VAL A 328 13.87 -8.75 1.60
CA VAL A 328 13.68 -7.29 1.63
C VAL A 328 12.99 -6.85 2.94
N PRO A 329 13.60 -5.95 3.74
CA PRO A 329 12.93 -5.37 4.90
C PRO A 329 11.84 -4.35 4.51
N ARG A 330 10.83 -4.17 5.36
CA ARG A 330 9.70 -3.25 5.12
C ARG A 330 10.16 -1.81 4.78
N ALA A 331 9.54 -1.24 3.74
CA ALA A 331 9.81 0.10 3.17
C ALA A 331 11.26 0.39 2.70
N ALA A 332 12.09 -0.64 2.47
CA ALA A 332 13.49 -0.52 2.06
C ALA A 332 13.70 -0.21 0.57
N TYR A 333 14.82 0.44 0.23
CA TYR A 333 15.33 0.62 -1.13
C TYR A 333 16.82 0.24 -1.20
N LYS A 334 17.18 -0.72 -2.06
CA LYS A 334 18.51 -1.33 -2.20
C LYS A 334 19.13 -1.75 -0.85
N GLY A 335 18.28 -2.31 0.03
CA GLY A 335 18.65 -2.70 1.39
C GLY A 335 18.77 -1.55 2.39
N VAL A 336 18.36 -0.32 2.05
CA VAL A 336 18.34 0.81 2.98
C VAL A 336 16.92 1.10 3.45
N VAL A 337 16.68 1.04 4.76
CA VAL A 337 15.44 1.55 5.38
C VAL A 337 15.68 2.96 5.89
N VAL A 338 14.84 3.90 5.46
CA VAL A 338 14.90 5.33 5.85
C VAL A 338 13.64 5.75 6.60
N PHE A 339 13.84 6.43 7.74
CA PHE A 339 12.79 7.00 8.57
C PHE A 339 13.29 8.25 9.30
N ARG A 340 12.38 9.12 9.77
CA ARG A 340 12.75 10.29 10.58
C ARG A 340 12.96 9.90 12.05
N TYR A 341 13.65 10.73 12.82
CA TYR A 341 13.81 10.54 14.26
C TYR A 341 12.97 11.55 15.06
N LYS A 342 12.17 11.05 16.02
CA LYS A 342 11.34 11.84 16.96
C LYS A 342 10.45 12.90 16.28
N GLY A 343 9.93 12.61 15.09
CA GLY A 343 9.05 13.52 14.34
C GLY A 343 9.75 14.81 13.88
N SER A 344 11.08 14.78 13.69
CA SER A 344 11.90 15.91 13.26
C SER A 344 12.37 15.75 11.80
N ARG A 345 13.09 16.74 11.26
CA ARG A 345 13.70 16.65 9.92
C ARG A 345 14.78 15.56 9.83
N ARG A 346 15.39 15.20 10.95
CA ARG A 346 16.54 14.31 11.04
C ARG A 346 16.18 12.88 10.59
N ARG A 347 17.01 12.29 9.72
CA ARG A 347 16.84 10.94 9.17
C ARG A 347 17.77 9.93 9.82
N ILE A 348 17.27 8.71 10.02
CA ILE A 348 18.04 7.50 10.29
C ILE A 348 18.00 6.65 9.01
N TYR A 349 19.16 6.15 8.60
CA TYR A 349 19.29 5.13 7.57
C TYR A 349 19.83 3.84 8.20
N LEU A 350 19.09 2.74 8.08
CA LEU A 350 19.62 1.40 8.33
C LEU A 350 20.11 0.86 6.98
N VAL A 351 21.40 0.58 6.86
CA VAL A 351 22.08 0.30 5.59
C VAL A 351 22.57 -1.14 5.57
N GLY A 352 22.11 -1.94 4.62
CA GLY A 352 22.53 -3.33 4.48
C GLY A 352 23.96 -3.48 3.90
N PRO A 353 24.54 -4.70 3.94
CA PRO A 353 25.96 -4.92 3.63
C PRO A 353 26.36 -4.50 2.21
N ASP A 354 25.50 -4.76 1.22
CA ASP A 354 25.72 -4.42 -0.18
C ASP A 354 25.18 -3.03 -0.58
N SER A 355 24.47 -2.34 0.32
CA SER A 355 23.68 -1.16 -0.02
C SER A 355 24.51 0.00 -0.54
N LEU A 356 25.66 0.30 0.07
CA LEU A 356 26.51 1.40 -0.41
C LEU A 356 27.02 1.13 -1.84
N ARG A 357 27.46 -0.10 -2.12
CA ARG A 357 27.86 -0.54 -3.47
C ARG A 357 26.70 -0.42 -4.47
N GLN A 358 25.48 -0.81 -4.08
CA GLN A 358 24.28 -0.68 -4.93
C GLN A 358 23.87 0.78 -5.18
N LEU A 359 24.20 1.70 -4.27
CA LEU A 359 23.92 3.13 -4.38
C LEU A 359 25.05 3.95 -5.03
N GLY A 360 26.22 3.34 -5.29
CA GLY A 360 27.39 4.03 -5.83
C GLY A 360 28.09 4.96 -4.83
N VAL A 361 28.17 4.52 -3.56
CA VAL A 361 28.67 5.27 -2.39
C VAL A 361 29.91 4.61 -1.80
#